data_AF-H1V3R3-F1
#
_entry.id   AF-H1V3R3-F1
#
_cell.length_a   1.000
_cell.length_b   1.000
_cell.length_c   1.000
_cell.angle_alpha   90.00
_cell.angle_beta   90.00
_cell.angle_gamma   90.00
#
_symmetry.space_group_name_H-M   'P 1'
#
loop_
_entity.id
_entity.type
_entity.pdbx_description
1 polymer ?
#
loop_
_entity_poly.entity_id
_entity_poly.type
_entity_poly.pdbx_seq_one_letter_code
_entity_poly.pdbx_strand_id
1 'polypeptide(L)' 'MCYQLVELYSACRCLYYQHAIDRCKSHDRPGHLLQSRTIFVGYCCRDHNQGSVFPVRNLNG' A
#
# COMPACT_ATOMS: atom_id res chain seq x y z
N MET A 1 -3.22 -14.17 10.64
CA MET A 1 -2.28 -13.39 9.80
C MET A 1 -2.89 -12.04 9.60
N CYS A 2 -2.11 -10.98 9.79
CA CYS A 2 -2.54 -9.62 9.51
C CYS A 2 -2.27 -9.32 8.04
N TYR A 3 -3.05 -8.43 7.43
CA TYR A 3 -2.92 -8.11 6.01
C TYR A 3 -2.66 -6.63 5.81
N GLN A 4 -1.90 -6.27 4.79
CA GLN A 4 -1.84 -4.89 4.30
C GLN A 4 -2.07 -4.90 2.80
N LEU A 5 -3.12 -4.20 2.35
CA LEU A 5 -3.35 -4.00 0.93
C LEU A 5 -2.49 -2.82 0.45
N VAL A 6 -1.66 -3.07 -0.57
CA VAL A 6 -0.85 -2.05 -1.23
C VAL A 6 -1.35 -1.91 -2.66
N GLU A 7 -1.90 -0.75 -2.97
CA GLU A 7 -2.39 -0.43 -4.30
C GLU A 7 -1.26 0.23 -5.07
N LEU A 8 -0.75 -0.43 -6.10
CA LEU A 8 0.23 0.13 -7.04
C LEU A 8 -0.47 0.40 -8.36
N TYR A 9 -0.08 1.46 -9.04
CA TYR A 9 -0.60 1.74 -10.39
C TYR A 9 -0.02 0.74 -11.41
N SER A 10 -0.83 0.16 -12.31
CA SER A 10 -0.42 -1.04 -13.08
C SER A 10 0.84 -0.89 -13.95
N ALA A 11 0.98 0.22 -14.67
CA ALA A 11 1.98 0.35 -15.74
C ALA A 11 3.33 0.98 -15.35
N CYS A 12 3.40 1.75 -14.26
CA CYS A 12 4.67 2.29 -13.71
C CYS A 12 4.94 1.88 -12.25
N ARG A 13 4.00 1.16 -11.61
CA ARG A 13 4.11 0.56 -10.26
C ARG A 13 4.42 1.53 -9.11
N CYS A 14 4.26 2.83 -9.31
CA CYS A 14 4.21 3.80 -8.22
C CYS A 14 3.04 3.49 -7.27
N LEU A 15 3.13 3.92 -6.01
CA LEU A 15 2.06 3.77 -5.03
C LEU A 15 0.83 4.60 -5.44
N TYR A 16 -0.33 3.95 -5.51
CA TYR A 16 -1.64 4.59 -5.55
C TYR A 16 -2.10 4.91 -4.12
N TYR A 17 -2.16 3.87 -3.28
CA TYR A 17 -2.58 3.99 -1.89
C TYR A 17 -1.99 2.84 -1.05
N GLN A 18 -1.68 3.13 0.21
CA GLN A 18 -1.28 2.11 1.19
C GLN A 18 -2.35 2.06 2.28
N HIS A 19 -3.08 0.96 2.35
CA HIS A 19 -4.10 0.77 3.38
C HIS A 19 -3.46 0.59 4.76
N ALA A 20 -4.24 0.88 5.80
CA ALA A 20 -3.89 0.47 7.16
C ALA A 20 -3.77 -1.07 7.24
N ILE A 21 -3.03 -1.55 8.24
CA ILE A 21 -2.91 -3.00 8.49
C ILE A 21 -4.25 -3.51 9.04
N ASP A 22 -4.88 -4.44 8.31
CA ASP A 22 -5.97 -5.25 8.82
C ASP A 22 -5.44 -6.19 9.90
N ARG A 23 -5.88 -5.94 11.13
CA ARG A 23 -5.41 -6.61 12.34
C ARG A 23 -6.29 -7.83 12.61
N CYS A 24 -5.75 -9.02 12.36
CA CYS A 24 -6.46 -10.25 12.70
C CYS A 24 -6.71 -10.37 14.22
N LYS A 25 -7.69 -11.18 14.62
CA LYS A 25 -8.14 -11.39 16.02
C LYS A 25 -7.06 -11.91 17.01
N SER A 26 -5.84 -12.13 16.54
CA SER A 26 -4.66 -12.53 17.34
C SER A 26 -3.49 -11.55 17.20
N HIS A 27 -3.72 -10.31 16.76
CA HIS A 27 -2.68 -9.28 16.58
C HIS A 27 -1.89 -9.02 17.88
N ASP A 28 -2.53 -9.10 19.04
CA ASP A 28 -1.90 -8.87 20.35
C ASP A 28 -1.13 -10.10 20.87
N ARG A 29 -0.95 -11.13 20.02
CA ARG A 29 -0.13 -12.32 20.31
C ARG A 29 1.07 -12.38 19.36
N PRO A 30 2.28 -12.70 19.88
CA PRO A 30 3.48 -12.83 19.04
C PRO A 30 3.37 -14.02 18.08
N GLY A 31 4.17 -14.01 17.01
CA GLY A 31 4.22 -15.08 16.01
C GLY A 31 3.18 -14.99 14.89
N HIS A 32 2.36 -13.93 14.84
CA HIS A 32 1.52 -13.67 13.67
C HIS A 32 2.33 -13.01 12.55
N LEU A 33 2.24 -13.52 11.33
CA LEU A 33 2.86 -12.89 10.16
C LEU A 33 1.96 -11.78 9.60
N LEU A 34 2.58 -10.68 9.16
CA LEU A 34 2.00 -9.68 8.27
C LEU A 34 2.17 -10.15 6.83
N GLN A 35 1.08 -10.19 6.06
CA GLN A 35 1.10 -10.46 4.62
C GLN A 35 0.69 -9.22 3.84
N SER A 36 1.68 -8.53 3.29
CA SER A 36 1.46 -7.47 2.31
C SER A 36 0.95 -8.06 1.00
N ARG A 37 -0.17 -7.55 0.50
CA ARG A 37 -0.79 -7.95 -0.77
C ARG A 37 -0.79 -6.76 -1.72
N THR A 38 0.05 -6.83 -2.74
CA THR A 38 0.05 -5.86 -3.84
C THR A 38 -1.09 -6.15 -4.80
N ILE A 39 -1.90 -5.15 -5.11
CA ILE A 39 -2.84 -5.17 -6.24
C ILE A 39 -2.49 -4.05 -7.22
N PHE A 40 -2.73 -4.29 -8.51
CA PHE A 40 -2.50 -3.31 -9.56
C PHE A 40 -3.82 -2.60 -9.93
N VAL A 41 -3.89 -1.29 -9.70
CA VAL A 41 -5.09 -0.46 -9.90
C VAL A 41 -4.83 0.64 -10.93
N GLY A 42 -5.80 0.97 -11.78
CA GLY A 42 -5.63 2.00 -12.82
C GLY A 42 -4.41 1.77 -13.72
N TYR A 43 -3.90 2.85 -14.34
CA TYR A 43 -2.71 2.86 -15.20
C TYR A 43 -1.87 4.09 -14.85
N CYS A 44 -0.53 3.97 -14.83
CA CYS A 44 0.36 5.12 -14.67
C CYS A 44 1.58 4.99 -15.57
N CYS A 45 2.11 6.14 -15.94
CA CYS A 45 3.14 6.24 -16.96
C CYS A 45 3.86 7.59 -16.81
N ARG A 46 4.35 8.15 -17.90
CA ARG A 46 5.17 9.37 -17.98
C ARG A 46 4.79 10.56 -17.09
N ASP A 47 3.57 11.05 -16.88
CA ASP A 47 2.17 10.56 -16.86
C ASP A 47 1.66 9.97 -15.52
N HIS A 48 2.40 10.23 -14.43
CA HIS A 48 1.88 10.97 -13.25
C HIS A 48 2.26 12.46 -13.37
N ASN A 49 2.22 12.99 -14.59
CA ASN A 49 3.07 14.08 -15.08
C ASN A 49 2.85 15.43 -14.39
N GLN A 50 1.59 15.76 -14.12
CA GLN A 50 1.16 17.15 -14.04
C GLN A 50 0.62 17.51 -12.65
N GLY A 51 1.56 17.86 -11.78
CA GLY A 51 1.36 18.83 -10.69
C GLY A 51 0.88 18.29 -9.35
N SER A 52 -0.04 17.32 -9.32
CA SER A 52 -0.68 16.84 -8.08
C SER A 52 0.20 15.91 -7.23
N VAL A 53 1.36 16.42 -6.78
CA VAL A 53 2.24 15.74 -5.83
C VAL A 53 1.59 15.75 -4.44
N PHE A 54 0.80 14.73 -4.15
CA PHE A 54 0.48 14.38 -2.76
C PHE A 54 1.66 13.58 -2.19
N PRO A 55 2.41 14.11 -1.20
CA PRO A 55 3.54 13.40 -0.64
C PRO A 55 3.03 12.16 0.11
N VAL A 56 3.48 10.98 -0.32
CA VAL A 56 3.28 9.72 0.40
C VAL A 56 4.02 9.80 1.73
N ARG A 57 3.35 10.33 2.75
CA ARG A 57 3.83 10.38 4.13
C ARG A 57 3.76 8.98 4.72
N ASN A 58 4.83 8.21 4.46
CA ASN A 58 5.08 6.93 5.10
C ASN A 58 5.41 7.17 6.59
N LEU A 59 4.37 7.34 7.40
CA LEU A 59 4.46 7.53 8.85
C LEU A 59 4.67 6.19 9.56
N ASN A 60 5.84 5.59 9.33
CA ASN A 60 6.45 4.70 10.31
C ASN A 60 7.37 5.55 11.20
N GLY A 61 6.86 5.90 12.39
CA GLY A 61 7.58 6.50 13.50
C GLY A 61 7.23 5.75 14.77
#